data_AF-A0A377NB30-F1
#
_entry.id   AF-A0A377NB30-F1
#
_cell.length_a   1.000
_cell.length_b   1.000
_cell.length_c   1.000
_cell.angle_alpha   90.00
_cell.angle_beta   90.00
_cell.angle_gamma   90.00
#
_symmetry.space_group_name_H-M   'P 1'
#
loop_
_entity.id
_entity.type
_entity.pdbx_description
1 polymer ?
#
loop_
_entity_poly.entity_id
_entity_poly.type
_entity_poly.pdbx_seq_one_letter_code
_entity_poly.pdbx_strand_id
1 'polypeptide(L)'
;MALALGVVPVGVAAPQWYRRLYSAPALPADVADVGLLFQPNFETLRELRPTLLLVTPGHLMAKAQLEQIAAAVGAQHLQQFSARAGAG
;
A
#
# COMPACT_ATOMS: atom_id res chain seq x y z
N MET A 1 -4.68 -5.77 3.39
CA MET A 1 -3.52 -6.27 4.17
C MET A 1 -3.20 -5.36 5.34
N ALA A 2 -2.78 -4.10 5.13
CA ALA A 2 -2.43 -3.17 6.21
C ALA A 2 -3.50 -3.07 7.31
N LEU A 3 -4.77 -2.87 6.93
CA LEU A 3 -5.88 -2.80 7.89
C LEU A 3 -6.06 -4.08 8.73
N ALA A 4 -5.81 -5.25 8.14
CA ALA A 4 -5.88 -6.52 8.85
C ALA A 4 -4.74 -6.68 9.88
N LEU A 5 -3.64 -5.93 9.72
CA LEU A 5 -2.53 -5.84 10.64
C LEU A 5 -2.70 -4.68 11.65
N GLY A 6 -3.85 -4.02 11.68
CA GLY A 6 -4.10 -2.86 12.55
C GLY A 6 -3.45 -1.56 12.09
N VAL A 7 -2.91 -1.52 10.85
CA VAL A 7 -2.26 -0.34 10.28
C VAL A 7 -3.19 0.35 9.29
N VAL A 8 -3.45 1.64 9.49
CA VAL A 8 -4.15 2.49 8.51
C VAL A 8 -3.11 3.02 7.50
N PRO A 9 -3.21 2.69 6.21
CA PRO A 9 -2.27 3.20 5.22
C PRO A 9 -2.57 4.68 4.92
N VAL A 10 -1.53 5.45 4.57
CA VAL A 10 -1.69 6.85 4.12
C VAL A 10 -2.39 6.94 2.75
N GLY A 11 -2.35 5.88 1.96
CA GLY A 11 -3.02 5.79 0.66
C GLY A 11 -3.26 4.35 0.23
N VAL A 12 -4.32 4.14 -0.56
CA VAL A 12 -4.67 2.83 -1.15
C VAL A 12 -5.20 3.01 -2.57
N ALA A 13 -4.96 2.02 -3.42
CA ALA A 13 -5.51 2.03 -4.78
C ALA A 13 -7.03 1.79 -4.72
N ALA A 14 -7.79 2.59 -5.48
CA ALA A 14 -9.24 2.49 -5.62
C ALA A 14 -10.01 2.40 -4.26
N PRO A 15 -9.84 3.36 -3.33
CA PRO A 15 -10.45 3.34 -2.00
C PRO A 15 -11.98 3.29 -2.06
N GLN A 16 -12.60 3.96 -3.03
CA GLN A 16 -14.05 3.93 -3.24
C GLN A 16 -14.54 2.53 -3.68
N TRP A 17 -13.75 1.82 -4.47
CA TRP A 17 -14.06 0.44 -4.84
C TRP A 17 -13.98 -0.48 -3.62
N TYR A 18 -12.95 -0.32 -2.78
CA TYR A 18 -12.82 -1.07 -1.53
C TYR A 18 -14.01 -0.85 -0.59
N ARG A 19 -14.36 0.42 -0.29
CA ARG A 19 -15.47 0.76 0.63
C ARG A 19 -16.83 0.25 0.17
N ARG A 20 -17.03 0.08 -1.15
CA ARG A 20 -18.27 -0.50 -1.70
C ARG A 20 -18.35 -2.01 -1.52
N LEU A 21 -17.21 -2.70 -1.55
CA LEU A 21 -17.16 -4.16 -1.51
C LEU A 21 -16.99 -4.73 -0.11
N TYR A 22 -16.38 -3.97 0.81
CA TYR A 22 -16.02 -4.44 2.14
C TYR A 22 -16.57 -3.51 3.21
N SER A 23 -17.30 -4.08 4.16
CA SER A 23 -17.75 -3.38 5.38
C SER A 23 -16.74 -3.49 6.53
N ALA A 24 -15.90 -4.53 6.53
CA ALA A 24 -14.86 -4.74 7.54
C ALA A 24 -13.60 -5.42 6.94
N PRO A 25 -12.38 -5.02 7.36
CA PRO A 25 -12.09 -3.84 8.17
C PRO A 25 -12.45 -2.54 7.42
N ALA A 26 -13.01 -1.56 8.12
CA ALA A 26 -13.41 -0.30 7.49
C ALA A 26 -12.18 0.50 7.05
N LEU A 27 -12.23 1.08 5.86
CA LEU A 27 -11.21 2.00 5.36
C LEU A 27 -11.58 3.44 5.73
N PRO A 28 -10.79 4.13 6.57
CA PRO A 28 -11.03 5.52 6.93
C PRO A 28 -11.19 6.44 5.71
N ALA A 29 -11.99 7.49 5.85
CA ALA A 29 -12.36 8.38 4.74
C ALA A 29 -11.18 9.25 4.25
N ASP A 30 -10.23 9.52 5.14
CA ASP A 30 -9.02 10.32 4.93
C ASP A 30 -7.88 9.56 4.23
N VAL A 31 -8.00 8.24 4.03
CA VAL A 31 -7.02 7.48 3.24
C VAL A 31 -7.07 7.94 1.78
N ALA A 32 -5.92 8.40 1.29
CA ALA A 32 -5.78 8.94 -0.07
C ALA A 32 -5.98 7.88 -1.16
N ASP A 33 -6.51 8.32 -2.29
CA ASP A 33 -6.61 7.51 -3.50
C ASP A 33 -5.28 7.58 -4.27
N VAL A 34 -4.55 6.47 -4.33
CA VAL A 34 -3.28 6.40 -5.08
C VAL A 34 -3.45 5.83 -6.49
N GLY A 35 -4.67 5.89 -7.05
CA GLY A 35 -4.97 5.48 -8.42
C GLY A 35 -5.56 4.08 -8.53
N LEU A 36 -5.41 3.46 -9.70
CA LEU A 36 -6.04 2.17 -10.01
C LEU A 36 -5.17 0.99 -9.57
N LEU A 37 -5.80 -0.17 -9.38
CA LEU A 37 -5.15 -1.41 -8.94
C LEU A 37 -3.96 -1.87 -9.80
N PHE A 38 -3.91 -1.47 -11.07
CA PHE A 38 -2.83 -1.81 -12.00
C PHE A 38 -2.18 -0.56 -12.63
N GLN A 39 -2.59 0.65 -12.20
CA GLN A 39 -2.07 1.93 -12.69
C GLN A 39 -2.00 2.90 -11.51
N PRO A 40 -0.97 2.80 -10.66
CA PRO A 40 -0.80 3.70 -9.53
C PRO A 40 -0.48 5.13 -10.01
N ASN A 41 -0.95 6.12 -9.26
CA ASN A 41 -0.60 7.52 -9.48
C ASN A 41 0.74 7.82 -8.77
N PHE A 42 1.82 7.92 -9.55
CA PHE A 42 3.16 8.20 -9.03
C PHE A 42 3.31 9.60 -8.44
N GLU A 43 2.57 10.60 -8.92
CA GLU A 43 2.59 11.95 -8.36
C GLU A 43 2.04 11.94 -6.94
N THR A 44 0.85 11.38 -6.76
CA THR A 44 0.22 11.22 -5.44
C THR A 44 1.10 10.40 -4.50
N LEU A 45 1.70 9.31 -4.98
CA LEU A 45 2.63 8.51 -4.17
C LEU A 45 3.83 9.35 -3.70
N ARG A 46 4.37 10.24 -4.53
CA ARG A 46 5.48 11.13 -4.12
C ARG A 46 5.04 12.18 -3.11
N GLU A 47 3.86 12.76 -3.27
CA GLU A 47 3.29 13.75 -2.35
C GLU A 47 3.05 13.17 -0.95
N LEU A 48 2.51 11.94 -0.90
CA LEU A 48 2.24 11.23 0.35
C LEU A 48 3.51 10.84 1.12
N ARG A 49 4.68 10.81 0.45
CA ARG A 49 5.98 10.42 1.03
C ARG A 49 5.90 9.14 1.86
N PRO A 50 5.39 8.02 1.30
CA PRO A 50 5.30 6.76 2.04
C PRO A 50 6.71 6.25 2.38
N THR A 51 6.82 5.51 3.47
CA THR A 51 8.07 4.83 3.85
C THR A 51 8.11 3.37 3.37
N LEU A 52 6.95 2.81 3.02
CA LEU A 52 6.78 1.44 2.57
C LEU A 52 5.60 1.33 1.60
N LEU A 53 5.79 0.61 0.50
CA LEU A 53 4.75 0.26 -0.47
C LEU A 53 4.42 -1.22 -0.36
N LEU A 54 3.17 -1.53 -0.02
CA LEU A 54 2.67 -2.91 -0.02
C LEU A 54 2.12 -3.23 -1.40
N VAL A 55 2.80 -4.12 -2.12
CA VAL A 55 2.47 -4.45 -3.51
C VAL A 55 2.05 -5.91 -3.65
N THR A 56 1.20 -6.19 -4.64
CA THR A 56 0.87 -7.57 -5.04
C THR A 56 1.80 -8.01 -6.18
N PRO A 57 1.92 -9.32 -6.48
CA PRO A 57 2.71 -9.79 -7.63
C PRO A 57 2.33 -9.12 -8.97
N GLY A 58 1.08 -8.67 -9.13
CA GLY A 58 0.64 -7.92 -10.31
C GLY A 58 1.32 -6.57 -10.52
N HIS A 59 2.00 -6.03 -9.50
CA HIS A 59 2.73 -4.76 -9.58
C HIS A 59 4.23 -4.94 -9.91
N LEU A 60 4.70 -6.19 -10.09
CA LEU A 60 6.13 -6.44 -10.29
C LEU A 60 6.71 -5.71 -11.53
N MET A 61 5.88 -5.46 -12.55
CA MET A 61 6.30 -4.67 -13.73
C MET A 61 6.61 -3.21 -13.40
N ALA A 62 5.93 -2.62 -12.42
CA ALA A 62 6.15 -1.25 -11.96
C ALA A 62 7.15 -1.17 -10.78
N LYS A 63 7.68 -2.31 -10.32
CA LYS A 63 8.49 -2.38 -9.09
C LYS A 63 9.68 -1.43 -9.11
N ALA A 64 10.44 -1.39 -10.21
CA ALA A 64 11.60 -0.50 -10.31
C ALA A 64 11.25 0.99 -10.17
N GLN A 65 10.09 1.41 -10.68
CA GLN A 65 9.62 2.79 -10.54
C GLN A 65 9.10 3.07 -9.13
N LEU A 66 8.38 2.12 -8.54
CA LEU A 66 7.87 2.22 -7.17
C LEU A 66 9.02 2.32 -6.15
N GLU A 67 10.11 1.58 -6.37
CA GLU A 67 11.30 1.61 -5.51
C GLU A 67 12.08 2.93 -5.56
N GLN A 68 11.84 3.79 -6.55
CA GLN A 68 12.35 5.17 -6.54
C GLN A 68 11.60 6.07 -5.56
N ILE A 69 10.43 5.65 -5.07
CA ILE A 69 9.61 6.39 -4.11
C ILE A 69 9.85 5.85 -2.70
N ALA A 70 9.71 4.53 -2.51
CA ALA A 70 9.92 3.87 -1.23
C ALA A 70 10.13 2.36 -1.42
N ALA A 71 10.56 1.66 -0.36
CA ALA A 71 10.72 0.21 -0.41
C ALA A 71 9.42 -0.49 -0.81
N ALA A 72 9.45 -1.34 -1.84
CA ALA A 72 8.28 -2.09 -2.31
C ALA A 72 8.34 -3.54 -1.84
N VAL A 73 7.42 -3.92 -0.94
CA VAL A 73 7.36 -5.26 -0.35
C VAL A 73 6.12 -6.00 -0.85
N GLY A 74 6.35 -7.19 -1.40
CA GLY A 74 5.29 -8.10 -1.79
C GLY A 74 4.49 -8.59 -0.58
N ALA A 75 3.18 -8.67 -0.73
CA ALA A 75 2.25 -9.28 0.23
C ALA A 75 2.76 -10.60 0.86
N GLN A 76 3.37 -11.46 0.05
CA GLN A 76 3.92 -12.76 0.45
C GLN A 76 5.19 -12.69 1.32
N HIS A 77 5.83 -11.53 1.42
CA HIS A 77 7.09 -11.34 2.18
C HIS A 77 6.90 -10.53 3.48
N LEU A 78 5.68 -10.08 3.79
CA LEU A 78 5.40 -9.19 4.92
C LEU A 78 5.76 -9.79 6.29
N GLN A 79 5.68 -11.12 6.46
CA GLN A 79 6.11 -11.78 7.70
C GLN A 79 7.62 -11.65 7.96
N GLN A 80 8.42 -11.50 6.91
CA GLN A 80 9.87 -11.31 7.04
C GLN A 80 10.25 -9.87 7.40
N PHE A 81 9.41 -8.90 7.07
CA PHE A 81 9.66 -7.48 7.35
C PHE A 81 9.31 -7.09 8.79
N SER A 82 8.21 -7.63 9.34
CA SER A 82 7.84 -7.45 10.76
C SER A 82 8.93 -7.95 11.71
N ALA A 83 9.68 -8.99 11.33
CA ALA A 83 10.77 -9.53 12.13
C ALA A 83 12.00 -8.59 12.19
N ARG A 84 12.16 -7.70 11.21
CA ARG A 84 13.29 -6.74 11.15
C ARG A 84 12.96 -5.39 11.78
N ALA A 85 11.70 -4.96 11.72
CA ALA A 85 11.28 -3.67 12.30
C ALA A 85 11.12 -3.69 13.83
N GLY A 86 11.08 -4.88 14.46
CA GLY A 86 11.01 -5.05 15.92
C GLY A 86 12.37 -5.19 16.62
N ALA A 87 13.48 -5.00 15.90
CA ALA A 87 14.83 -5.01 16.44
C ALA A 87 15.41 -3.58 16.37
N GLY A 88 14.97 -2.71 17.29
CA GLY A 88 15.42 -1.33 17.41
C GLY A 88 14.95 -0.72 18.70
#